data_AF-A0AAU4R1W3-F1
#
_entry.id   AF-A0AAU4R1W3-F1
#
_cell.length_a   1.000
_cell.length_b   1.000
_cell.length_c   1.000
_cell.angle_alpha   90.00
_cell.angle_beta   90.00
_cell.angle_gamma   90.00
#
_symmetry.space_group_name_H-M   'P 1'
#
loop_
_entity.id
_entity.type
_entity.pdbx_description
1 polymer ?
#
loop_
_entity_poly.entity_id
_entity_poly.type
_entity_poly.pdbx_seq_one_letter_code
_entity_poly.pdbx_strand_id
1 'polypeptide(L)' 'MRKVFNGREIEVIDFDDVTSGEHVIEFRDPAWRSNEAVIAIAVPDGGSWNDAVVSVNPHRGDVPVSFVIWAIGVAEERMN' A
#
# COMPACT_ATOMS: atom_id res chain seq x y z
N MET A 1 10.93 -0.55 -2.45
CA MET A 1 11.29 -1.69 -3.34
C MET A 1 10.37 -1.72 -4.55
N ARG A 2 10.58 -2.61 -5.54
CA ARG A 2 9.63 -2.80 -6.64
C ARG A 2 9.06 -4.22 -6.64
N LYS A 3 7.78 -4.35 -6.94
CA LYS A 3 7.08 -5.63 -7.13
C LYS A 3 6.29 -5.58 -8.44
N VAL A 4 6.10 -6.72 -9.10
CA VAL A 4 5.41 -6.78 -10.40
C VAL A 4 3.94 -7.13 -10.20
N PHE A 5 3.06 -6.34 -10.81
CA PHE A 5 1.63 -6.61 -10.94
C PHE A 5 1.19 -6.47 -12.40
N ASN A 6 0.68 -7.54 -13.00
CA ASN A 6 0.23 -7.57 -14.40
C ASN A 6 1.26 -6.98 -15.38
N GLY A 7 2.54 -7.35 -15.22
CA GLY A 7 3.63 -6.87 -16.07
C GLY A 7 4.06 -5.41 -15.82
N ARG A 8 3.50 -4.74 -14.82
CA ARG A 8 3.90 -3.39 -14.40
C ARG A 8 4.69 -3.43 -13.12
N GLU A 9 5.77 -2.66 -13.06
CA GLU A 9 6.52 -2.46 -11.82
C GLU A 9 5.79 -1.45 -10.94
N ILE A 10 5.48 -1.86 -9.72
CA ILE A 10 4.84 -1.04 -8.71
C ILE A 10 5.88 -0.77 -7.63
N GLU A 11 6.04 0.51 -7.28
CA GLU A 11 6.88 0.90 -6.18
C GLU A 11 6.14 0.65 -4.86
N VAL A 12 6.80 -0.06 -3.96
CA VAL A 12 6.33 -0.39 -2.62
C VAL A 12 7.22 0.34 -1.62
N ILE A 13 6.64 1.29 -0.89
CA ILE A 13 7.31 2.08 0.13
C ILE A 13 6.81 1.59 1.48
N ASP A 14 7.72 1.45 2.42
CA ASP A 14 7.52 0.73 3.68
C ASP A 14 8.23 1.54 4.76
N PHE A 15 7.45 2.11 5.66
CA PHE A 15 7.94 3.08 6.65
C PHE A 15 7.04 3.16 7.88
N ASP A 16 7.65 3.56 8.98
CA ASP A 16 6.93 3.94 10.20
C ASP A 16 6.58 5.43 10.16
N ASP A 17 5.29 5.76 10.22
CA ASP A 17 4.83 7.12 10.39
C ASP A 17 4.99 7.53 11.86
N VAL A 18 6.04 8.30 12.12
CA VAL A 18 6.36 8.79 13.48
C VAL A 18 5.32 9.76 14.05
N THR A 19 4.40 10.28 13.24
CA THR A 19 3.37 11.22 13.68
C THR A 19 2.09 10.51 14.11
N SER A 20 1.68 9.45 13.41
CA SER A 20 0.52 8.63 13.76
C SER A 20 0.88 7.39 14.59
N GLY A 21 2.15 6.97 14.58
CA GLY A 21 2.61 5.71 15.17
C GLY A 21 2.31 4.49 14.29
N GLU A 22 1.89 4.67 13.04
CA GLU A 22 1.50 3.55 12.18
C GLU A 22 2.68 2.98 11.39
N HIS A 23 2.72 1.67 11.21
CA HIS A 23 3.55 1.04 10.16
C HIS A 23 2.76 1.09 8.85
N VAL A 24 3.26 1.83 7.86
CA VAL A 24 2.57 2.07 6.58
C VAL A 24 3.32 1.43 5.41
N ILE A 25 2.57 0.75 4.54
CA ILE A 25 3.02 0.31 3.22
C ILE A 25 2.22 1.02 2.13
N GLU A 26 2.89 1.82 1.32
CA GLU A 26 2.32 2.50 0.16
C GLU A 26 2.65 1.78 -1.15
N PHE A 27 1.68 1.79 -2.06
CA PHE A 27 1.79 1.25 -3.42
C PHE A 27 1.65 2.38 -4.44
N ARG A 28 2.76 2.73 -5.09
CA ARG A 28 2.82 3.77 -6.13
C ARG A 28 2.96 3.11 -7.50
N ASP A 29 2.07 3.46 -8.44
CA ASP A 29 2.14 3.00 -9.83
C ASP A 29 2.88 4.07 -10.66
N PRO A 30 4.12 3.84 -11.12
CA PRO A 30 4.90 4.82 -11.89
C PRO A 30 4.28 5.16 -13.25
N ALA A 31 3.32 4.37 -13.73
CA ALA A 31 2.53 4.74 -14.91
C ALA A 31 1.64 5.96 -14.65
N TRP A 32 1.49 6.36 -13.39
CA TRP A 32 0.73 7.53 -12.97
C TRP A 32 1.61 8.78 -12.87
N ARG A 33 1.08 9.92 -13.29
CA ARG A 33 1.84 11.19 -13.37
C ARG A 33 2.08 11.84 -12.01
N SER A 34 1.33 11.48 -10.97
CA SER A 34 1.57 11.97 -9.61
C SER A 34 2.43 10.99 -8.82
N ASN A 35 3.22 11.51 -7.89
CA ASN A 35 4.01 10.72 -6.95
C ASN A 35 3.17 10.23 -5.75
N GLU A 36 1.86 10.11 -5.93
CA GLU A 36 0.92 9.74 -4.87
C GLU A 36 0.75 8.22 -4.83
N ALA A 37 0.50 7.69 -3.64
CA ALA A 37 0.08 6.31 -3.48
C ALA A 37 -1.28 6.07 -4.16
N VAL A 38 -1.43 4.89 -4.76
CA VAL A 38 -2.73 4.38 -5.22
C VAL A 38 -3.48 3.75 -4.05
N ILE A 39 -2.74 2.97 -3.24
CA ILE A 39 -3.21 2.34 -2.01
C ILE A 39 -2.15 2.55 -0.94
N ALA A 40 -2.58 2.77 0.30
CA ALA A 40 -1.77 2.64 1.50
C ALA A 40 -2.43 1.62 2.44
N ILE A 41 -1.62 0.80 3.09
CA ILE A 41 -2.06 -0.15 4.11
C ILE A 41 -1.30 0.18 5.38
N ALA A 42 -2.00 0.44 6.47
CA ALA A 42 -1.41 0.88 7.73
C ALA A 42 -1.83 -0.04 8.87
N VAL A 43 -0.89 -0.37 9.76
CA VAL A 43 -1.14 -1.05 11.04
C VAL A 43 -0.79 -0.07 12.17
N PRO A 44 -1.70 0.18 13.12
CA PRO A 44 -1.43 1.09 14.24
C PRO A 44 -0.36 0.55 15.19
N ASP A 45 0.32 1.43 15.93
CA ASP A 45 1.33 1.05 16.92
C ASP A 45 0.76 0.06 17.95
N GLY A 46 1.53 -0.99 18.26
CA GLY A 46 1.11 -2.08 19.12
C GLY A 46 -0.06 -2.94 18.59
N GLY A 47 -0.53 -2.65 17.37
CA GLY A 47 -1.55 -3.42 16.66
C GLY A 47 -0.98 -4.65 15.95
N SER A 48 -1.87 -5.39 15.33
CA SER A 48 -1.57 -6.55 14.51
C SER A 48 -2.08 -6.36 13.09
N TRP A 49 -1.74 -7.30 12.20
CA TRP A 49 -2.31 -7.33 10.86
C TRP A 49 -3.85 -7.33 10.83
N ASN A 50 -4.52 -7.86 11.87
CA ASN A 50 -5.98 -7.83 11.96
C ASN A 50 -6.54 -6.42 12.17
N ASP A 51 -5.71 -5.48 12.60
CA ASP A 51 -6.04 -4.07 12.81
C ASP A 51 -5.70 -3.21 11.59
N ALA A 52 -5.23 -3.83 10.49
CA ALA A 52 -4.79 -3.13 9.30
C ALA A 52 -5.94 -2.37 8.61
N VAL A 53 -5.67 -1.13 8.21
CA VAL A 53 -6.60 -0.29 7.45
C VAL A 53 -6.09 -0.12 6.03
N VAL A 54 -6.98 -0.33 5.06
CA VAL A 54 -6.72 -0.07 3.64
C VAL A 54 -7.27 1.30 3.25
N SER A 55 -6.38 2.18 2.81
CA SER A 55 -6.71 3.50 2.27
C SER A 55 -6.51 3.51 0.76
N VAL A 56 -7.53 3.92 0.02
CA VAL A 56 -7.48 4.04 -1.45
C VAL A 56 -7.49 5.51 -1.83
N ASN A 57 -6.56 5.94 -2.68
CA ASN A 57 -6.48 7.34 -3.10
C ASN A 57 -7.70 7.68 -3.98
N PRO A 58 -8.59 8.59 -3.54
CA PRO A 58 -9.81 8.93 -4.28
C PRO A 58 -9.52 9.64 -5.60
N HIS A 59 -8.35 10.27 -5.77
CA HIS A 59 -7.95 10.90 -7.02
C HIS A 59 -7.59 9.90 -8.11
N ARG A 60 -7.46 8.60 -7.80
CA ARG A 60 -7.14 7.58 -8.81
C ARG A 60 -8.34 7.22 -9.70
N GLY A 61 -9.55 7.53 -9.25
CA GLY A 61 -10.78 7.01 -9.83
C GLY A 61 -10.94 5.53 -9.48
N ASP A 62 -11.20 4.69 -10.48
CA ASP A 62 -11.38 3.25 -10.26
C ASP A 62 -10.04 2.55 -10.00
N VAL A 63 -9.97 1.81 -8.89
CA VAL A 63 -8.85 0.93 -8.57
C VAL A 63 -9.30 -0.52 -8.74
N PRO A 64 -8.64 -1.31 -9.61
CA PRO A 64 -9.02 -2.70 -9.82
C PRO A 64 -8.94 -3.51 -8.52
N VAL A 65 -9.99 -4.27 -8.21
CA VAL A 65 -10.02 -5.14 -7.02
C VAL A 65 -8.85 -6.13 -7.00
N SER A 66 -8.42 -6.61 -8.16
CA SER A 66 -7.25 -7.49 -8.28
C SER A 66 -5.95 -6.81 -7.84
N PHE A 67 -5.82 -5.49 -8.05
CA PHE A 67 -4.69 -4.71 -7.56
C PHE A 67 -4.76 -4.56 -6.03
N VAL A 68 -5.96 -4.31 -5.48
CA VAL A 68 -6.18 -4.24 -4.03
C VAL A 68 -5.79 -5.56 -3.36
N ILE A 69 -6.28 -6.69 -3.85
CA ILE A 69 -5.97 -8.02 -3.31
C ILE A 69 -4.47 -8.31 -3.38
N TRP A 70 -3.83 -7.99 -4.51
CA TRP A 70 -2.39 -8.16 -4.66
C TRP A 70 -1.60 -7.27 -3.68
N ALA A 71 -2.00 -6.02 -3.50
CA ALA A 71 -1.36 -5.09 -2.57
C ALA A 71 -1.48 -5.59 -1.12
N ILE A 72 -2.67 -6.07 -0.73
CA ILE A 72 -2.91 -6.68 0.59
C ILE A 72 -1.96 -7.86 0.81
N GLY A 73 -1.83 -8.79 -0.15
CA GLY A 73 -0.91 -9.92 -0.02
C GLY A 73 0.56 -9.49 0.12
N VAL A 74 0.99 -8.47 -0.63
CA VAL A 74 2.37 -7.93 -0.51
C VAL A 74 2.60 -7.27 0.86
N ALA A 75 1.59 -6.60 1.43
CA ALA A 75 1.70 -5.99 2.74
C ALA A 75 1.68 -7.04 3.87
N GLU A 76 0.82 -8.06 3.77
CA GLU A 76 0.76 -9.16 4.73
C GLU A 76 2.08 -9.93 4.84
N GLU A 77 2.78 -10.16 3.72
CA GLU A 77 4.11 -10.77 3.68
C GLU A 77 5.19 -9.95 4.42
N ARG A 78 4.95 -8.66 4.65
CA ARG A 78 5.93 -7.71 5.19
C ARG A 78 5.67 -7.30 6.62
N MET A 79 4.40 -7.34 7.03
CA MET A 79 3.96 -6.99 8.37
C MET A 79 3.84 -8.21 9.31
N ASN A 80 4.06 -9.43 8.79
CA ASN A 80 4.25 -10.67 9.55
C ASN A 80 5.72 -11.06 9.59
#